data_AF-A0AAC9IM49-F1
#
_entry.id   AF-A0AAC9IM49-F1
#
_cell.length_a   1.000
_cell.length_b   1.000
_cell.length_c   1.000
_cell.angle_alpha   90.00
_cell.angle_beta   90.00
_cell.angle_gamma   90.00
#
_symmetry.space_group_name_H-M   'P 1'
#
loop_
_entity.id
_entity.type
_entity.pdbx_description
1 polymer ?
#
loop_
_entity_poly.entity_id
_entity_poly.type
_entity_poly.pdbx_seq_one_letter_code
_entity_poly.pdbx_strand_id
1 'polypeptide(L)'
;MRNFLTTIVLVLAVSLSAHAQSIVGKWKTIDDSTGKEKSIVEIYEKDGKYYGQVKKLLNPSKPNPKCDNCEGDEKGKPIEGLVIIKDLQKKGSEYTGGKITDPESGKQYKCTVKLNGKDKLDVRGYIGLSLIGRTQTWKKAD
;
A
#
# COMPACT_ATOMS: atom_id res chain seq x y z
N MET A 1 -57.73 -1.35 -40.44
CA MET A 1 -56.37 -1.59 -40.96
C MET A 1 -55.45 -0.47 -40.50
N ARG A 2 -54.19 -0.82 -40.21
CA ARG A 2 -53.02 0.05 -39.99
C ARG A 2 -52.65 0.37 -38.53
N ASN A 3 -52.17 -0.69 -37.88
CA ASN A 3 -50.97 -0.83 -37.06
C ASN A 3 -50.56 0.37 -36.18
N PHE A 4 -50.86 0.27 -34.88
CA PHE A 4 -50.13 0.98 -33.83
C PHE A 4 -48.86 0.18 -33.50
N LEU A 5 -47.72 0.59 -34.03
CA LEU A 5 -46.40 0.06 -33.69
C LEU A 5 -46.05 0.47 -32.25
N THR A 6 -46.15 -0.47 -31.32
CA THR A 6 -45.70 -0.30 -29.93
C THR A 6 -44.20 -0.59 -29.88
N THR A 7 -43.38 0.45 -29.89
CA THR A 7 -41.93 0.31 -29.68
C THR A 7 -41.66 0.15 -28.19
N ILE A 8 -41.49 -1.09 -27.72
CA ILE A 8 -40.96 -1.38 -26.38
C ILE A 8 -39.47 -1.04 -26.38
N VAL A 9 -39.10 0.07 -25.77
CA VAL A 9 -37.70 0.42 -25.48
C VAL A 9 -37.28 -0.39 -24.24
N LEU A 10 -36.60 -1.52 -24.48
CA LEU A 10 -35.95 -2.30 -23.43
C LEU A 10 -34.69 -1.56 -22.98
N VAL A 11 -34.79 -0.79 -21.89
CA VAL A 11 -33.63 -0.15 -21.25
C VAL A 11 -32.82 -1.26 -20.55
N LEU A 12 -31.75 -1.72 -21.21
CA LEU A 12 -30.72 -2.52 -20.53
C LEU A 12 -30.01 -1.63 -19.50
N ALA A 13 -30.36 -1.80 -18.22
CA ALA A 13 -29.57 -1.28 -17.12
C ALA A 13 -28.24 -2.06 -17.06
N VAL A 14 -27.21 -1.54 -17.73
CA VAL A 14 -25.84 -2.03 -17.58
C VAL A 14 -25.34 -1.56 -16.22
N SER A 15 -25.40 -2.44 -15.23
CA SER A 15 -24.78 -2.24 -13.91
C SER A 15 -23.27 -2.15 -14.09
N LEU A 16 -22.74 -0.94 -14.25
CA LEU A 16 -21.31 -0.66 -14.17
C LEU A 16 -20.88 -0.84 -12.71
N SER A 17 -20.50 -2.07 -12.36
CA SER A 17 -19.82 -2.37 -11.11
C SER A 17 -18.46 -1.68 -11.11
N ALA A 18 -18.40 -0.45 -10.60
CA ALA A 18 -17.15 0.24 -10.32
C ALA A 18 -16.47 -0.51 -9.17
N HIS A 19 -15.62 -1.49 -9.48
CA HIS A 19 -14.75 -2.11 -8.49
C HIS A 19 -13.79 -1.04 -7.98
N ALA A 20 -14.09 -0.50 -6.79
CA ALA A 20 -13.17 0.35 -6.07
C ALA A 20 -11.94 -0.48 -5.70
N GLN A 21 -10.86 -0.28 -6.44
CA GLN A 21 -9.63 -1.04 -6.24
C GLN A 21 -9.06 -0.70 -4.86
N SER A 22 -8.63 -1.72 -4.12
CA SER A 22 -8.09 -1.61 -2.76
C SER A 22 -6.56 -1.69 -2.77
N ILE A 23 -5.91 -1.08 -1.77
CA ILE A 23 -4.47 -1.25 -1.54
C ILE A 23 -4.13 -2.58 -0.83
N VAL A 24 -5.14 -3.32 -0.36
CA VAL A 24 -4.95 -4.62 0.28
C VAL A 24 -4.35 -5.61 -0.70
N GLY A 25 -3.36 -6.37 -0.25
CA GLY A 25 -2.63 -7.36 -1.05
C GLY A 25 -1.13 -7.33 -0.79
N LYS A 26 -0.40 -8.12 -1.57
CA LYS A 26 1.06 -8.20 -1.48
C LYS A 26 1.70 -7.27 -2.50
N TRP A 27 2.71 -6.54 -2.04
CA TRP A 27 3.38 -5.51 -2.80
C TRP A 27 4.88 -5.65 -2.64
N LYS A 28 5.57 -5.61 -3.76
CA LYS A 28 7.01 -5.59 -3.85
C LYS A 28 7.52 -4.17 -3.71
N THR A 29 8.37 -3.94 -2.71
CA THR A 29 9.00 -2.63 -2.46
C THR A 29 10.21 -2.44 -3.36
N ILE A 30 10.39 -1.23 -3.89
CA ILE A 30 11.50 -0.88 -4.77
C ILE A 30 12.30 0.24 -4.11
N ASP A 31 13.60 0.04 -4.01
CA ASP A 31 14.54 1.09 -3.63
C ASP A 31 14.54 2.20 -4.70
N ASP A 32 14.16 3.41 -4.33
CA ASP A 32 14.03 4.54 -5.27
C ASP A 32 15.38 5.02 -5.84
N SER A 33 16.48 4.73 -5.14
CA SER A 33 17.82 5.17 -5.49
C SER A 33 18.54 4.16 -6.39
N THR A 34 18.31 2.86 -6.18
CA THR A 34 19.00 1.77 -6.90
C THR A 34 18.09 0.98 -7.85
N GLY A 35 16.77 1.13 -7.75
CA GLY A 35 15.80 0.38 -8.54
C GLY A 35 15.66 -1.10 -8.14
N LYS A 36 16.36 -1.54 -7.08
CA LYS A 36 16.36 -2.93 -6.63
C LYS A 36 15.12 -3.27 -5.82
N GLU A 37 14.65 -4.49 -5.97
CA GLU A 37 13.56 -5.05 -5.17
C GLU A 37 14.08 -5.35 -3.76
N LYS A 38 13.42 -4.84 -2.71
CA LYS A 38 13.89 -5.02 -1.33
C LYS A 38 13.09 -6.03 -0.52
N SER A 39 11.77 -6.04 -0.68
CA SER A 39 10.90 -6.87 0.16
C SER A 39 9.52 -7.07 -0.45
N ILE A 40 8.78 -8.05 0.07
CA ILE A 40 7.34 -8.21 -0.12
C ILE A 40 6.65 -7.76 1.16
N VAL A 41 5.77 -6.77 1.04
CA VAL A 41 4.93 -6.24 2.12
C VAL A 41 3.48 -6.60 1.82
N GLU A 42 2.82 -7.25 2.78
CA GLU A 42 1.37 -7.46 2.73
C GLU A 42 0.66 -6.31 3.42
N ILE A 43 -0.17 -5.60 2.66
CA ILE A 43 -1.10 -4.61 3.19
C ILE A 43 -2.42 -5.30 3.48
N TYR A 44 -2.95 -5.12 4.69
CA TYR A 44 -4.21 -5.68 5.15
C TYR A 44 -5.02 -4.64 5.92
N GLU A 45 -6.33 -4.86 5.97
CA GLU A 45 -7.25 -4.06 6.79
C GLU A 45 -7.48 -4.75 8.14
N LYS A 46 -7.52 -3.97 9.20
CA LYS A 46 -7.96 -4.38 10.53
C LYS A 46 -8.67 -3.21 11.20
N ASP A 47 -9.90 -3.45 11.67
CA ASP A 47 -10.71 -2.46 12.40
C ASP A 47 -10.85 -1.10 11.67
N GLY A 48 -11.05 -1.13 10.35
CA GLY A 48 -11.21 0.06 9.51
C GLY A 48 -9.92 0.85 9.25
N LYS A 49 -8.76 0.31 9.67
CA LYS A 49 -7.43 0.88 9.41
C LYS A 49 -6.58 -0.10 8.60
N TYR A 50 -5.58 0.43 7.91
CA TYR A 50 -4.70 -0.36 7.05
C TYR A 50 -3.29 -0.42 7.63
N TYR A 51 -2.73 -1.63 7.57
CA TYR A 51 -1.43 -1.99 8.11
C TYR A 51 -0.62 -2.70 7.03
N GLY A 52 0.71 -2.63 7.12
CA GLY A 52 1.62 -3.27 6.17
C GLY A 52 2.67 -4.08 6.90
N GLN A 53 2.69 -5.39 6.69
CA GLN A 53 3.65 -6.31 7.30
C GLN A 53 4.68 -6.80 6.27
N VAL A 54 5.96 -6.76 6.63
CA VAL A 54 7.01 -7.39 5.82
C VAL A 54 6.86 -8.90 5.88
N LYS A 55 6.55 -9.52 4.73
CA LYS A 55 6.41 -10.98 4.63
C LYS A 55 7.71 -11.67 4.22
N LYS A 56 8.52 -10.99 3.42
CA LYS A 56 9.75 -11.56 2.87
C LYS A 56 10.74 -10.45 2.50
N LEU A 57 12.02 -10.64 2.81
CA LEU A 57 13.10 -9.83 2.27
C LEU A 57 13.58 -10.41 0.94
N LEU A 58 13.88 -9.53 -0.02
CA LEU A 58 14.41 -9.89 -1.33
C LEU A 58 15.90 -9.53 -1.34
N ASN A 59 16.76 -10.54 -1.52
CA ASN A 59 18.21 -10.40 -1.55
C ASN A 59 18.82 -9.72 -0.30
N PRO A 60 18.48 -10.15 0.93
CA PRO A 60 19.04 -9.54 2.11
C PRO A 60 20.54 -9.88 2.25
N SER A 61 21.33 -8.96 2.80
CA SER A 61 22.77 -9.15 3.04
C SER A 61 23.07 -10.19 4.12
N LYS A 62 22.10 -10.47 4.99
CA LYS A 62 22.12 -11.51 6.03
C LYS A 62 20.75 -12.18 6.09
N PRO A 63 20.63 -13.44 6.52
CA PRO A 63 19.32 -14.05 6.75
C PRO A 63 18.53 -13.26 7.80
N ASN A 64 17.34 -12.78 7.42
CA ASN A 64 16.35 -12.08 8.27
C ASN A 64 16.97 -11.21 9.39
N PRO A 65 17.69 -10.12 9.06
CA PRO A 65 18.31 -9.26 10.04
C PRO A 65 17.27 -8.64 10.98
N LYS A 66 17.73 -8.21 12.16
CA LYS A 66 16.89 -7.54 13.15
C LYS A 66 16.82 -6.04 12.90
N CYS A 67 15.73 -5.40 13.30
CA CYS A 67 15.66 -3.94 13.33
C CYS A 67 16.30 -3.42 14.63
N ASP A 68 17.62 -3.28 14.64
CA ASP A 68 18.37 -2.84 15.82
C ASP A 68 18.15 -1.35 16.13
N ASN A 69 17.88 -0.55 15.10
CA ASN A 69 17.64 0.89 15.19
C ASN A 69 16.16 1.24 15.47
N CYS A 70 15.24 0.28 15.37
CA CYS A 70 13.84 0.53 15.68
C CYS A 70 13.66 0.87 17.17
N GLU A 71 12.55 1.54 17.47
CA GLU A 71 12.15 1.87 18.83
C GLU A 71 10.96 1.02 19.30
N GLY A 72 10.74 1.00 20.62
CA GLY A 72 9.62 0.30 21.24
C GLY A 72 9.59 -1.19 20.91
N ASP A 73 8.40 -1.71 20.64
CA ASP A 73 8.17 -3.14 20.41
C ASP A 73 8.85 -3.68 19.16
N GLU A 74 9.32 -2.85 18.24
CA GLU A 74 9.97 -3.30 17.00
C GLU A 74 11.47 -3.50 17.16
N LYS A 75 12.05 -2.96 18.24
CA LYS A 75 13.49 -3.03 18.50
C LYS A 75 13.97 -4.46 18.67
N GLY A 76 15.01 -4.83 17.93
CA GLY A 76 15.66 -6.13 18.03
C GLY A 76 14.82 -7.31 17.50
N LYS A 77 13.66 -7.04 16.89
CA LYS A 77 12.85 -8.07 16.22
C LYS A 77 13.34 -8.29 14.78
N PRO A 78 13.24 -9.51 14.24
CA PRO A 78 13.54 -9.78 12.83
C PRO A 78 12.68 -8.90 11.92
N ILE A 79 13.23 -8.41 10.81
CA ILE A 79 12.53 -7.52 9.89
C ILE A 79 11.33 -8.23 9.24
N GLU A 80 11.49 -9.49 8.83
CA GLU A 80 10.33 -10.29 8.41
C GLU A 80 9.38 -10.50 9.60
N GLY A 81 8.13 -10.12 9.42
CA GLY A 81 7.10 -10.10 10.46
C GLY A 81 6.81 -8.71 11.04
N LEU A 82 7.68 -7.71 10.83
CA LEU A 82 7.42 -6.35 11.29
C LEU A 82 6.24 -5.71 10.56
N VAL A 83 5.39 -5.02 11.33
CA VAL A 83 4.30 -4.18 10.81
C VAL A 83 4.84 -2.77 10.59
N ILE A 84 5.43 -2.54 9.42
CA ILE A 84 6.10 -1.28 9.09
C ILE A 84 5.14 -0.16 8.72
N ILE A 85 3.92 -0.45 8.24
CA ILE A 85 2.88 0.55 8.01
C ILE A 85 1.81 0.40 9.08
N LYS A 86 1.43 1.50 9.73
CA LYS A 86 0.43 1.51 10.80
C LYS A 86 -0.59 2.62 10.62
N ASP A 87 -1.85 2.29 10.96
CA ASP A 87 -2.95 3.22 11.14
C ASP A 87 -3.29 4.10 9.92
N LEU A 88 -3.06 3.61 8.71
CA LEU A 88 -3.56 4.30 7.51
C LEU A 88 -5.09 4.26 7.49
N GLN A 89 -5.72 5.35 7.08
CA GLN A 89 -7.15 5.45 6.91
C GLN A 89 -7.48 5.87 5.48
N LYS A 90 -8.49 5.24 4.89
CA LYS A 90 -8.96 5.60 3.56
C LYS A 90 -9.66 6.97 3.60
N LYS A 91 -9.23 7.90 2.75
CA LYS A 91 -9.81 9.24 2.55
C LYS A 91 -9.90 9.51 1.05
N GLY A 92 -11.10 9.36 0.49
CA GLY A 92 -11.32 9.46 -0.95
C GLY A 92 -10.55 8.38 -1.71
N SER A 93 -9.63 8.81 -2.58
CA SER A 93 -8.76 7.94 -3.38
C SER A 93 -7.43 7.58 -2.71
N GLU A 94 -7.17 8.09 -1.50
CA GLU A 94 -5.89 7.95 -0.82
C GLU A 94 -6.04 7.24 0.53
N TYR A 95 -4.94 6.68 1.03
CA TYR A 95 -4.85 6.11 2.37
C TYR A 95 -3.80 6.94 3.13
N THR A 96 -4.18 7.60 4.21
CA THR A 96 -3.33 8.59 4.89
C THR A 96 -3.58 8.63 6.39
N GLY A 97 -2.86 9.50 7.12
CA GLY A 97 -2.96 9.65 8.58
C GLY A 97 -2.14 8.64 9.38
N GLY A 98 -1.61 7.61 8.70
CA GLY A 98 -0.76 6.60 9.30
C GLY A 98 0.72 6.93 9.26
N LYS A 99 1.53 5.96 9.66
CA LYS A 99 2.99 6.05 9.68
C LYS A 99 3.64 4.87 8.99
N ILE A 100 4.86 5.08 8.50
CA ILE A 100 5.74 4.04 7.97
C ILE A 100 7.08 4.06 8.69
N THR A 101 7.54 2.90 9.16
CA THR A 101 8.87 2.69 9.73
C THR A 101 9.80 2.17 8.65
N ASP A 102 10.98 2.77 8.51
CA ASP A 102 12.09 2.21 7.74
C ASP A 102 12.93 1.31 8.66
N PRO A 103 12.93 -0.03 8.48
CA PRO A 103 13.65 -0.93 9.38
C PRO A 103 15.18 -0.81 9.28
N GLU A 104 15.73 -0.22 8.22
CA GLU A 104 17.18 -0.04 8.09
C GLU A 104 17.67 1.10 8.98
N SER A 105 16.99 2.25 8.92
CA SER A 105 17.34 3.42 9.74
C SER A 105 16.63 3.48 11.09
N GLY A 106 15.59 2.67 11.30
CA GLY A 106 14.70 2.73 12.48
C GLY A 106 13.76 3.94 12.49
N LYS A 107 13.84 4.82 11.48
CA LYS A 107 13.11 6.08 11.46
C LYS A 107 11.66 5.87 11.08
N GLN A 108 10.78 6.63 11.73
CA GLN A 108 9.35 6.64 11.47
C GLN A 108 8.93 7.92 10.76
N TYR A 109 8.12 7.78 9.72
CA TYR A 109 7.63 8.88 8.89
C TYR A 109 6.11 8.88 8.84
N LYS A 110 5.48 10.04 8.61
CA LYS A 110 4.07 10.06 8.21
C LYS A 110 3.94 9.43 6.83
N CYS A 111 2.87 8.67 6.61
CA CYS A 111 2.69 7.88 5.39
C CYS A 111 1.39 8.24 4.67
N THR A 112 1.46 8.33 3.34
CA THR A 112 0.31 8.31 2.45
C THR A 112 0.55 7.27 1.36
N VAL A 113 -0.47 6.47 1.06
CA VAL A 113 -0.46 5.45 0.00
C VAL A 113 -1.57 5.76 -0.99
N LYS A 114 -1.25 5.72 -2.29
CA LYS A 114 -2.23 5.88 -3.37
C LYS A 114 -2.07 4.76 -4.39
N LEU A 115 -3.17 4.36 -5.01
CA LEU A 115 -3.12 3.48 -6.17
C LEU A 115 -2.66 4.27 -7.40
N ASN A 116 -1.71 3.68 -8.11
CA ASN A 116 -1.21 4.19 -9.39
C ASN A 116 -1.50 3.14 -10.47
N GLY A 117 -2.70 3.19 -11.02
CA GLY A 117 -3.21 2.14 -11.91
C GLY A 117 -3.57 0.85 -11.16
N LYS A 118 -3.47 -0.30 -11.84
CA LYS A 118 -3.91 -1.60 -11.31
C LYS A 118 -2.89 -2.30 -10.42
N ASP A 119 -1.61 -2.13 -10.77
CA ASP A 119 -0.53 -2.98 -10.27
C ASP A 119 0.61 -2.18 -9.62
N LYS A 120 0.37 -0.91 -9.28
CA LYS A 120 1.35 -0.09 -8.57
C LYS A 120 0.72 0.71 -7.43
N LEU A 121 1.54 0.98 -6.42
CA LEU A 121 1.26 1.94 -5.36
C LEU A 121 2.30 3.03 -5.37
N ASP A 122 1.87 4.26 -5.12
CA ASP A 122 2.75 5.34 -4.70
C ASP A 122 2.70 5.43 -3.18
N VAL A 123 3.82 5.12 -2.53
CA VAL A 123 3.99 5.12 -1.08
C VAL A 123 4.89 6.28 -0.69
N ARG A 124 4.31 7.31 -0.07
CA ARG A 124 5.03 8.53 0.32
C ARG A 124 5.27 8.58 1.82
N GLY A 125 6.54 8.68 2.22
CA GLY A 125 6.98 8.98 3.58
C GLY A 125 7.44 10.43 3.70
N TYR A 126 7.05 11.15 4.76
CA TYR A 126 7.42 12.55 4.96
C TYR A 126 7.56 12.95 6.44
N ILE A 127 8.29 14.05 6.69
CA ILE A 127 8.50 14.64 8.02
C ILE A 127 7.74 15.97 8.10
N GLY A 128 6.90 16.13 9.12
CA GLY A 128 6.13 17.38 9.32
C GLY A 128 5.05 17.59 8.26
N LEU A 129 5.31 18.47 7.29
CA LEU A 129 4.46 18.78 6.13
C LEU A 129 4.76 17.81 4.98
N SER A 130 3.75 17.44 4.18
CA SER A 130 3.86 16.45 3.10
C SER A 130 4.82 16.83 1.96
N LEU A 131 5.25 18.10 1.91
CA LEU A 131 6.21 18.62 0.93
C LEU A 131 7.64 18.10 1.15
N ILE A 132 8.02 17.79 2.38
CA ILE A 132 9.38 17.33 2.73
C ILE A 132 9.36 15.82 2.96
N GLY A 133 9.55 15.06 1.88
CA GLY A 133 9.49 13.60 1.91
C GLY A 133 9.91 12.94 0.61
N ARG A 134 9.80 11.62 0.57
CA ARG A 134 10.12 10.78 -0.61
C ARG A 134 8.93 9.89 -0.94
N THR A 135 8.79 9.60 -2.23
CA THR A 135 7.77 8.66 -2.73
C THR A 135 8.49 7.47 -3.35
N GLN A 136 8.13 6.27 -2.93
CA GLN A 136 8.51 5.03 -3.57
C GLN A 136 7.34 4.47 -4.36
N THR A 137 7.64 3.84 -5.50
CA THR A 137 6.66 3.07 -6.25
C THR A 137 6.80 1.61 -5.88
N TRP A 138 5.74 1.01 -5.35
CA TRP A 138 5.68 -0.43 -5.10
C TRP A 138 4.90 -1.10 -6.24
N LYS A 139 5.29 -2.33 -6.58
CA LYS A 139 4.63 -3.13 -7.63
C LYS A 139 3.81 -4.24 -6.98
N LYS A 140 2.72 -4.66 -7.61
CA LYS A 140 1.99 -5.86 -7.18
C LYS A 140 2.97 -7.04 -7.12
N ALA A 141 2.88 -7.84 -6.06
CA ALA A 141 3.60 -9.12 -6.01
C ALA A 141 2.69 -10.21 -6.56
N ASP A 142 3.27 -11.11 -7.35
CA ASP A 142 2.61 -12.29 -7.92
C ASP A 142 2.30 -13.36 -6.85
#